data_AF-A0A1W1I1S7-F1
#
_entry.id   AF-A0A1W1I1S7-F1
#
_cell.length_a   1.000
_cell.length_b   1.000
_cell.length_c   1.000
_cell.angle_alpha   90.00
_cell.angle_beta   90.00
_cell.angle_gamma   90.00
#
_symmetry.space_group_name_H-M   'P 1'
#
loop_
_entity.id
_entity.type
_entity.pdbx_description
1 polymer ?
#
loop_
_entity_poly.entity_id
_entity_poly.type
_entity_poly.pdbx_seq_one_letter_code
_entity_poly.pdbx_strand_id
1 'polypeptide(L)'
;MANRWAFPVLLSAVALLFEPHFPPIPSSAVASDVGTIIEQFVTQRFPEAATHYWIINETQWDGDEIIIDVHTIVQDRRDPEPTLNRFLLLIVAGELKGSQNIPLEPGAECRPEQSA
;
A
#
# COMPACT_ATOMS: atom_id res chain seq x y z
N MET A 1 77.43 -15.45 7.52
CA MET A 1 76.65 -14.62 6.58
C MET A 1 75.37 -15.39 6.26
N ALA A 2 74.28 -15.03 6.93
CA ALA A 2 72.97 -15.64 6.73
C ALA A 2 72.01 -14.55 6.28
N ASN A 3 71.32 -14.83 5.18
CA ASN A 3 70.43 -13.91 4.50
C ASN A 3 69.03 -13.97 5.13
N ARG A 4 68.24 -12.94 4.79
CA ARG A 4 66.79 -12.74 4.90
C ARG A 4 65.98 -14.08 4.98
N TRP A 5 64.77 -14.15 5.51
CA TRP A 5 63.53 -13.61 4.95
C TRP A 5 62.47 -13.59 6.07
N ALA A 6 61.67 -12.53 6.07
CA ALA A 6 60.61 -12.24 7.03
C ALA A 6 59.35 -13.08 6.78
N PHE A 7 58.74 -13.60 7.85
CA PHE A 7 57.36 -14.09 7.86
C PHE A 7 56.56 -13.28 8.90
N PRO A 8 55.78 -12.28 8.48
CA PRO A 8 54.56 -11.90 9.18
C PRO A 8 53.41 -12.71 8.56
N VAL A 9 52.23 -12.92 9.12
CA VAL A 9 51.58 -12.55 10.37
C VAL A 9 50.24 -13.31 10.32
N LEU A 10 49.77 -13.71 11.49
CA LEU A 10 48.38 -14.01 11.87
C LEU A 10 47.44 -14.74 10.88
N LEU A 11 47.08 -15.96 11.30
CA LEU A 11 45.71 -16.48 11.27
C LEU A 11 44.69 -15.39 11.66
N SER A 12 43.74 -15.08 10.79
CA SER A 12 42.43 -14.58 11.23
C SER A 12 41.37 -14.95 10.20
N ALA A 13 40.50 -15.86 10.61
CA ALA A 13 39.31 -16.25 9.86
C ALA A 13 38.30 -15.10 9.91
N VAL A 14 38.10 -14.41 8.79
CA VAL A 14 36.97 -13.48 8.59
C VAL A 14 35.96 -14.19 7.69
N ALA A 15 35.18 -15.06 8.31
CA ALA A 15 33.80 -15.31 7.88
C ALA A 15 32.92 -14.48 8.82
N LEU A 16 31.72 -14.08 8.37
CA LEU A 16 30.82 -13.05 8.96
C LEU A 16 31.23 -11.65 8.48
N LEU A 17 30.53 -10.98 7.56
CA LEU A 17 29.12 -10.60 7.63
C LEU A 17 28.57 -10.42 6.21
N PHE A 18 27.71 -11.34 5.77
CA PHE A 18 26.71 -11.02 4.75
C PHE A 18 25.38 -11.27 5.44
N GLU A 19 24.90 -10.29 6.19
CA GLU A 19 23.56 -10.35 6.77
C GLU A 19 22.56 -10.11 5.63
N PRO A 20 21.76 -11.12 5.23
CA PRO A 20 20.67 -10.88 4.31
C PRO A 20 19.69 -9.96 5.04
N HIS A 21 19.70 -8.68 4.68
CA HIS A 21 18.69 -7.72 5.08
C HIS A 21 17.38 -8.14 4.40
N PHE A 22 16.64 -9.05 5.03
CA PHE A 22 15.24 -9.26 4.71
C PHE A 22 14.51 -7.96 5.03
N PRO A 23 13.89 -7.27 4.05
CA PRO A 23 13.05 -6.13 4.36
C PRO A 23 11.93 -6.59 5.31
N PRO A 24 11.54 -5.77 6.31
CA PRO A 24 10.44 -6.12 7.19
C PRO A 24 9.19 -6.32 6.33
N ILE A 25 8.67 -7.55 6.31
CA ILE A 25 7.34 -7.82 5.76
C ILE A 25 6.37 -7.09 6.70
N PRO A 26 5.58 -6.11 6.21
CA PRO A 26 4.65 -5.39 7.08
C PRO A 26 3.73 -6.41 7.76
N SER A 27 3.75 -6.34 9.09
CA SER A 27 3.14 -7.29 9.99
C SER A 27 1.62 -7.31 9.76
N SER A 28 1.03 -8.50 9.69
CA SER A 28 -0.40 -8.77 9.48
C SER A 28 -1.38 -7.92 10.33
N ALA A 29 -0.91 -7.31 11.42
CA ALA A 29 -1.67 -6.39 12.26
C ALA A 29 -2.04 -5.07 11.55
N VAL A 30 -1.16 -4.51 10.72
CA VAL A 30 -1.42 -3.24 9.99
C VAL A 30 -2.45 -3.46 8.88
N ALA A 31 -2.44 -4.63 8.25
CA ALA A 31 -3.45 -5.01 7.26
C ALA A 31 -4.86 -5.16 7.90
N SER A 32 -4.94 -5.64 9.14
CA SER A 32 -6.20 -5.72 9.89
C SER A 32 -6.79 -4.35 10.22
N ASP A 33 -5.94 -3.35 10.43
CA ASP A 33 -6.36 -1.97 10.71
C ASP A 33 -6.90 -1.28 9.44
N VAL A 34 -6.15 -1.40 8.33
CA VAL A 34 -6.56 -0.88 7.02
C VAL A 34 -7.91 -1.42 6.57
N GLY A 35 -8.15 -2.73 6.71
CA GLY A 35 -9.44 -3.32 6.35
C GLY A 35 -10.60 -2.74 7.17
N THR A 36 -10.38 -2.44 8.45
CA THR A 36 -11.38 -1.82 9.32
C THR A 36 -11.67 -0.37 8.90
N ILE A 37 -10.63 0.39 8.55
CA ILE A 37 -10.76 1.77 8.05
C ILE A 37 -11.57 1.81 6.75
N ILE A 38 -11.27 0.90 5.81
CA ILE A 38 -11.99 0.81 4.53
C ILE A 38 -13.45 0.41 4.77
N GLU A 39 -13.70 -0.60 5.61
CA GLU A 39 -15.05 -1.04 5.94
C GLU A 39 -15.89 0.07 6.56
N GLN A 40 -15.30 0.82 7.51
CA GLN A 40 -15.94 1.98 8.12
C GLN A 40 -16.23 3.08 7.08
N PHE A 41 -15.27 3.38 6.19
CA PHE A 41 -15.45 4.34 5.11
C PHE A 41 -16.62 3.94 4.20
N VAL A 42 -16.67 2.69 3.73
CA VAL A 42 -17.72 2.20 2.81
C VAL A 42 -19.09 2.25 3.47
N THR A 43 -19.20 1.80 4.72
CA THR A 43 -20.47 1.82 5.48
C THR A 43 -20.99 3.24 5.70
N GLN A 44 -20.08 4.20 5.96
CA GLN A 44 -20.46 5.61 6.10
C GLN A 44 -20.82 6.27 4.77
N ARG A 45 -20.13 5.89 3.68
CA ARG A 45 -20.35 6.47 2.35
C ARG A 45 -21.67 6.00 1.73
N PHE A 46 -22.08 4.77 2.00
CA PHE A 46 -23.27 4.12 1.45
C PHE A 46 -24.20 3.57 2.55
N PRO A 47 -24.76 4.42 3.41
CA PRO A 47 -25.54 3.98 4.57
C PRO A 47 -26.85 3.25 4.21
N GLU A 48 -27.35 3.46 2.99
CA GLU A 48 -28.59 2.86 2.49
C GLU A 48 -28.37 1.55 1.71
N ALA A 49 -27.11 1.12 1.54
CA ALA A 49 -26.79 -0.10 0.83
C ALA A 49 -27.41 -1.33 1.50
N ALA A 50 -27.92 -2.25 0.68
CA ALA A 50 -28.34 -3.57 1.15
C ALA A 50 -27.13 -4.45 1.46
N THR A 51 -26.16 -4.44 0.54
CA THR A 51 -24.88 -5.14 0.66
C THR A 51 -23.78 -4.30 0.00
N HIS A 52 -22.57 -4.45 0.51
CA HIS A 52 -21.38 -3.84 -0.07
C HIS A 52 -20.21 -4.80 0.02
N TYR A 53 -19.31 -4.68 -0.96
CA TYR A 53 -18.02 -5.34 -0.97
C TYR A 53 -16.98 -4.35 -1.47
N TRP A 54 -15.74 -4.51 -1.03
CA TRP A 54 -14.63 -3.68 -1.49
C TRP A 54 -13.41 -4.52 -1.83
N ILE A 55 -12.63 -4.03 -2.79
CA ILE A 55 -11.44 -4.67 -3.32
C ILE A 55 -10.35 -3.62 -3.36
N ILE A 56 -9.22 -3.89 -2.71
CA ILE A 56 -8.02 -3.06 -2.85
C ILE A 56 -7.36 -3.43 -4.18
N ASN A 57 -7.24 -2.47 -5.08
CA ASN A 57 -6.55 -2.65 -6.35
C ASN A 57 -5.05 -2.43 -6.19
N GLU A 58 -4.68 -1.28 -5.61
CA GLU A 58 -3.30 -0.85 -5.45
C GLU A 58 -3.10 -0.21 -4.08
N THR A 59 -1.86 -0.25 -3.59
CA THR A 59 -1.47 0.39 -2.34
C THR A 59 -0.07 0.96 -2.46
N GLN A 60 0.11 2.20 -2.05
CA GLN A 60 1.39 2.89 -1.99
C GLN A 60 1.66 3.32 -0.55
N TRP A 61 2.90 3.15 -0.09
CA TRP A 61 3.32 3.45 1.28
C TRP A 61 4.46 4.45 1.26
N ASP A 62 4.37 5.47 2.11
CA ASP A 62 5.47 6.39 2.40
C ASP A 62 5.51 6.71 3.90
N GLY A 63 6.40 6.05 4.64
CA GLY A 63 6.47 6.20 6.10
C GLY A 63 5.20 5.76 6.81
N ASP A 64 4.51 6.71 7.45
CA ASP A 64 3.21 6.53 8.10
C ASP A 64 2.01 6.88 7.20
N GLU A 65 2.27 7.28 5.95
CA GLU A 65 1.27 7.56 4.93
C GLU A 65 1.01 6.34 4.04
N ILE A 66 -0.26 6.10 3.74
CA ILE A 66 -0.73 5.04 2.86
C ILE A 66 -1.76 5.63 1.90
N ILE A 67 -1.55 5.44 0.61
CA ILE A 67 -2.55 5.70 -0.43
C ILE A 67 -3.11 4.36 -0.90
N ILE A 68 -4.42 4.20 -0.83
CA ILE A 68 -5.12 2.96 -1.19
C ILE A 68 -6.10 3.24 -2.33
N ASP A 69 -5.94 2.53 -3.44
CA ASP A 69 -6.94 2.47 -4.49
C ASP A 69 -7.93 1.34 -4.20
N VAL A 70 -9.18 1.69 -4.00
CA VAL A 70 -10.25 0.76 -3.62
C VAL A 70 -11.42 0.84 -4.60
N HIS A 71 -11.82 -0.32 -5.11
CA HIS A 71 -13.11 -0.50 -5.77
C HIS A 71 -14.17 -0.90 -4.76
N THR A 72 -15.35 -0.29 -4.84
CA THR A 72 -16.50 -0.67 -4.02
C THR A 72 -17.65 -1.08 -4.93
N ILE A 73 -18.24 -2.23 -4.64
CA ILE A 73 -19.41 -2.77 -5.32
C ILE A 73 -20.56 -2.67 -4.33
N VAL A 74 -21.57 -1.89 -4.65
CA VAL A 74 -22.67 -1.57 -3.74
C VAL A 74 -23.99 -1.99 -4.38
N GLN A 75 -24.79 -2.77 -3.65
CA GLN A 75 -26.14 -3.12 -4.05
C GLN A 75 -27.13 -2.31 -3.21
N ASP A 76 -27.96 -1.48 -3.85
CA ASP A 76 -29.08 -0.83 -3.17
C ASP A 76 -30.24 -1.83 -2.99
N ARG A 77 -31.08 -1.62 -1.99
CA ARG A 77 -32.32 -2.41 -1.81
C ARG A 77 -33.32 -2.20 -2.94
N ARG A 78 -33.27 -1.03 -3.60
CA ARG A 78 -34.26 -0.60 -4.59
C ARG A 78 -33.80 -0.82 -6.04
N ASP A 79 -32.51 -1.00 -6.26
CA ASP A 79 -31.92 -1.18 -7.58
C ASP A 79 -31.46 -2.63 -7.75
N PRO A 80 -31.86 -3.34 -8.83
CA PRO A 80 -31.35 -4.67 -9.12
C PRO A 80 -29.89 -4.69 -9.62
N GLU A 81 -29.34 -3.59 -10.12
CA GLU A 81 -27.99 -3.55 -10.67
C GLU A 81 -26.96 -3.01 -9.64
N PRO A 82 -25.85 -3.72 -9.39
CA PRO A 82 -24.83 -3.25 -8.48
C PRO A 82 -24.10 -2.04 -9.06
N THR A 83 -23.90 -1.02 -8.23
CA THR A 83 -23.13 0.16 -8.59
C THR A 83 -21.65 -0.05 -8.24
N LEU A 84 -20.78 0.04 -9.23
CA LEU A 84 -19.34 0.10 -9.03
C LEU A 84 -18.89 1.53 -8.76
N ASN A 85 -17.96 1.72 -7.83
CA ASN A 85 -17.28 2.99 -7.59
C ASN A 85 -15.78 2.73 -7.37
N ARG A 86 -14.94 3.72 -7.65
CA ARG A 86 -13.49 3.71 -7.33
C ARG A 86 -13.15 4.89 -6.43
N PHE A 87 -12.32 4.65 -5.42
CA PHE A 87 -11.83 5.68 -4.53
C PHE A 87 -10.33 5.57 -4.32
N LEU A 88 -9.65 6.71 -4.21
CA LEU A 88 -8.32 6.81 -3.60
C LEU A 88 -8.50 7.27 -2.15
N LEU A 89 -7.98 6.50 -1.20
CA LEU A 89 -8.00 6.80 0.23
C LEU A 89 -6.60 7.18 0.69
N LEU A 90 -6.50 8.25 1.48
CA LEU A 90 -5.28 8.67 2.15
C LEU A 90 -5.41 8.34 3.63
N ILE A 91 -4.54 7.47 4.13
CA ILE A 91 -4.44 7.09 5.54
C ILE A 91 -3.10 7.58 6.07
N VAL A 92 -3.09 8.34 7.16
CA VAL A 92 -1.85 8.81 7.80
C VAL A 92 -1.89 8.40 9.26
N ALA A 93 -0.85 7.72 9.72
CA ALA A 93 -0.73 7.20 11.08
C ALA A 93 -1.96 6.38 11.53
N GLY A 94 -2.53 5.58 10.63
CA GLY A 94 -3.70 4.73 10.91
C GLY A 94 -5.06 5.45 10.88
N GLU A 95 -5.11 6.71 10.43
CA GLU A 95 -6.37 7.47 10.34
C GLU A 95 -6.67 7.87 8.89
N LEU A 96 -7.92 7.71 8.45
CA LEU A 96 -8.37 8.22 7.16
C LEU A 96 -8.35 9.76 7.15
N LYS A 97 -7.44 10.35 6.38
CA LYS A 97 -7.29 11.80 6.23
C LYS A 97 -7.96 12.35 4.96
N GLY A 98 -8.15 11.52 3.94
CA GLY A 98 -8.75 11.96 2.69
C GLY A 98 -9.35 10.82 1.89
N SER A 99 -10.33 11.17 1.05
CA SER A 99 -10.92 10.27 0.07
C SER A 99 -11.23 11.03 -1.22
N GLN A 100 -10.92 10.46 -2.37
CA GLN A 100 -11.27 11.00 -3.69
C GLN A 100 -12.04 9.95 -4.47
N ASN A 101 -13.18 10.30 -5.05
CA ASN A 101 -13.90 9.43 -5.98
C ASN A 101 -13.27 9.56 -7.38
N ILE A 102 -12.91 8.42 -7.98
CA ILE A 102 -12.29 8.35 -9.29
C ILE A 102 -13.35 7.88 -10.29
N PRO A 103 -13.63 8.65 -11.36
CA PRO A 103 -14.52 8.21 -12.42
C PRO A 103 -14.03 6.89 -13.04
N LEU A 104 -14.96 5.97 -13.30
CA LEU A 104 -14.67 4.65 -13.88
C LEU A 104 -14.51 4.67 -15.42
N GLU A 105 -14.57 5.85 -16.04
CA GLU A 105 -14.60 6.02 -17.49
C GLU A 105 -13.34 5.48 -18.20
N PRO A 106 -13.48 4.85 -19.39
CA PRO A 106 -12.37 4.52 -20.27
C PRO A 106 -11.87 5.81 -20.96
N GLY A 107 -11.10 6.63 -20.26
CA GLY A 107 -10.57 7.87 -20.85
C GLY A 107 -10.03 8.94 -19.89
N ALA A 108 -9.91 8.66 -18.59
CA ALA A 108 -9.23 9.57 -17.66
C ALA A 108 -7.69 9.51 -17.83
N GLU A 109 -7.19 9.68 -19.05
CA GLU A 109 -5.79 9.99 -19.32
C GLU A 109 -5.57 11.44 -18.88
N CYS A 110 -4.86 11.64 -17.76
CA CYS A 110 -4.33 12.96 -17.41
C CYS A 110 -3.52 13.46 -18.61
N ARG A 111 -4.05 14.43 -19.35
CA ARG A 111 -3.35 15.01 -20.49
C ARG A 111 -2.12 15.75 -19.94
N PRO A 112 -0.89 15.37 -20.32
CA PRO A 112 0.29 16.07 -19.84
C PRO A 112 0.23 17.54 -20.25
N GLU A 113 0.68 18.42 -19.37
CA GLU A 113 0.81 19.84 -19.66
C GLU A 113 1.77 20.01 -20.85
N GLN A 114 1.30 20.64 -21.93
CA GLN A 114 2.17 21.06 -23.00
C GLN A 114 2.86 22.35 -22.53
N SER A 115 4.15 22.24 -22.24
CA SER A 115 5.03 23.39 -22.07
C SER A 115 4.99 24.25 -23.35
N ALA A 116 4.56 25.51 -23.20
CA ALA A 116 4.52 26.52 -24.25
C ALA A 116 5.93 27.00 -24.65
#